data_AF-A0A8T3TR97-F1
#
_entry.id   AF-A0A8T3TR97-F1
#
_cell.length_a   1.000
_cell.length_b   1.000
_cell.length_c   1.000
_cell.angle_alpha   90.00
_cell.angle_beta   90.00
_cell.angle_gamma   90.00
#
_symmetry.space_group_name_H-M   'P 1'
#
loop_
_entity.id
_entity.type
_entity.pdbx_description
1 polymer ?
#
loop_
_entity_poly.entity_id
_entity_poly.type
_entity_poly.pdbx_seq_one_letter_code
_entity_poly.pdbx_strand_id
1 'polypeptide(L)' 'VILGPGQTEIKMILTTPFCPYAGSMIQQVKEQAESVVDHEVKVTLLAERWDPKDAGLVW' A
#
# COMPACT_ATOMS: atom_id res chain seq x y z
N VAL A 1 -4.25 6.06 3.10
CA VAL A 1 -3.10 6.81 2.54
C VAL A 1 -3.00 8.12 3.29
N ILE A 2 -1.83 8.47 3.81
CA ILE A 2 -1.59 9.76 4.47
C ILE A 2 -0.72 10.58 3.53
N LEU A 3 -1.22 11.71 3.06
CA LEU A 3 -0.50 12.66 2.20
C LEU A 3 -0.12 13.87 3.07
N GLY A 4 1.16 14.00 3.42
CA GLY A 4 1.70 15.17 4.10
C GLY A 4 2.46 16.08 3.13
N PRO A 5 2.68 17.37 3.47
CA PRO A 5 3.32 18.36 2.60
C PRO A 5 4.80 18.10 2.26
N GLY A 6 5.38 16.98 2.70
CA GLY A 6 6.74 16.56 2.33
C GLY A 6 7.05 15.08 2.57
N GLN A 7 6.03 14.27 2.89
CA GLN A 7 6.17 12.82 3.03
C GLN A 7 4.82 12.17 2.75
N THR A 8 4.82 11.18 1.87
CA THR A 8 3.65 10.35 1.60
C THR A 8 3.85 8.98 2.21
N GLU A 9 2.92 8.55 3.06
CA GLU A 9 2.93 7.21 3.63
C GLU A 9 1.74 6.40 3.10
N ILE A 10 2.06 5.26 2.49
CA ILE A 10 1.11 4.27 2.01
C ILE A 10 1.20 3.06 2.93
N LYS A 11 0.15 2.86 3.74
CA LYS A 11 -0.03 1.63 4.51
C LYS A 11 -0.96 0.72 3.74
N MET A 12 -0.52 -0.51 3.49
CA MET A 12 -1.29 -1.49 2.73
C MET A 12 -1.32 -2.84 3.44
N ILE A 13 -2.35 -3.62 3.11
CA ILE A 13 -2.55 -5.01 3.52
C ILE A 13 -2.75 -5.85 2.26
N LEU A 14 -2.37 -7.12 2.31
CA LEU A 14 -2.56 -8.04 1.20
C LEU A 14 -3.68 -9.03 1.50
N THR A 15 -4.43 -9.39 0.44
CA THR A 15 -5.52 -10.37 0.50
C THR A 15 -5.02 -11.76 0.88
N THR A 16 -3.77 -12.09 0.53
CA THR A 16 -3.10 -13.34 0.89
C THR A 16 -1.88 -13.07 1.77
N PRO A 17 -1.79 -13.71 2.96
CA PRO A 17 -0.61 -13.60 3.80
C PRO A 17 0.59 -14.25 3.09
N PHE A 18 1.79 -13.68 3.28
CA PHE A 18 3.05 -14.20 2.73
C PHE A 18 3.08 -14.34 1.19
N CYS A 19 2.34 -13.51 0.46
CA CYS A 19 2.40 -13.51 -1.00
C CYS A 19 3.87 -13.37 -1.48
N PRO A 20 4.38 -14.27 -2.33
CA PRO A 20 5.77 -14.21 -2.80
C PRO A 20 6.04 -12.94 -3.63
N TYR A 21 4.99 -12.34 -4.19
CA TYR A 21 5.04 -11.08 -4.94
C TYR A 21 4.86 -9.85 -4.07
N ALA A 22 4.78 -9.96 -2.74
CA ALA A 22 4.60 -8.80 -1.86
C ALA A 22 5.66 -7.72 -2.10
N GLY A 23 6.93 -8.12 -2.22
CA GLY A 23 8.03 -7.18 -2.49
C GLY A 23 7.90 -6.45 -3.83
N SER A 24 7.55 -7.18 -4.91
CA SER A 24 7.38 -6.56 -6.22
C SER A 24 6.15 -5.64 -6.28
N MET A 25 5.06 -6.00 -5.59
CA MET A 25 3.88 -5.14 -5.48
C MET A 25 4.18 -3.85 -4.72
N ILE A 26 4.91 -3.94 -3.60
CA ILE A 26 5.33 -2.77 -2.82
C ILE A 26 6.17 -1.81 -3.68
N GLN A 27 7.12 -2.35 -4.45
CA GLN A 27 7.97 -1.57 -5.34
C GLN A 27 7.16 -0.88 -6.44
N GLN A 28 6.25 -1.60 -7.10
CA GLN A 28 5.38 -1.02 -8.13
C GLN A 28 4.51 0.11 -7.58
N VAL A 29 3.90 -0.08 -6.40
CA VAL A 29 3.09 0.96 -5.75
C VAL A 29 3.93 2.18 -5.42
N LYS A 30 5.17 1.99 -4.94
CA LYS A 30 6.10 3.08 -4.66
C LYS A 30 6.42 3.88 -5.93
N GLU A 31 6.83 3.22 -7.00
CA GLU A 31 7.18 3.85 -8.28
C GLU A 31 6.01 4.64 -8.87
N GLN A 32 4.79 4.09 -8.83
CA GLN A 32 3.61 4.79 -9.32
C GLN A 32 3.26 6.00 -8.44
N ALA A 33 3.39 5.89 -7.12
CA ALA A 33 3.13 7.01 -6.22
C ALA A 33 4.18 8.14 -6.38
N GLU A 34 5.47 7.80 -6.54
CA GLU A 34 6.54 8.76 -6.80
C GLU A 34 6.40 9.44 -8.18
N SER A 35 5.69 8.83 -9.14
CA SER A 35 5.40 9.48 -10.43
C SER A 35 4.40 10.63 -10.33
N VAL A 36 3.60 10.66 -9.27
CA VAL A 36 2.54 11.67 -9.05
C VAL A 36 2.94 12.67 -7.95
N VAL A 37 3.85 12.26 -7.07
CA VAL A 37 4.24 13.00 -5.88
C VAL A 37 5.72 13.39 -6.01
N ASP A 38 6.01 14.69 -5.97
CA ASP A 38 7.37 15.27 -6.07
C ASP A 38 8.30 15.00 -4.85
N HIS A 39 7.94 14.04 -3.99
CA HIS A 39 8.69 13.72 -2.76
C HIS A 39 8.64 12.22 -2.45
N GLU A 40 9.54 11.79 -1.55
CA GLU A 40 9.71 10.38 -1.21
C GLU A 40 8.42 9.74 -0.68
N VAL A 41 8.11 8.56 -1.23
CA VAL A 41 6.97 7.75 -0.80
C VAL A 41 7.46 6.55 0.03
N LYS A 42 6.92 6.43 1.24
CA LYS A 42 7.15 5.27 2.11
C LYS A 42 5.96 4.32 2.02
N VAL A 43 6.20 3.10 1.55
CA VAL A 43 5.19 2.03 1.51
C VAL A 43 5.47 1.04 2.64
N THR A 44 4.48 0.82 3.52
CA THR A 44 4.57 -0.10 4.66
C THR A 44 3.49 -1.17 4.54
N LEU A 45 3.92 -2.44 4.53
CA LEU A 45 3.01 -3.58 4.62
C LEU A 45 2.64 -3.82 6.07
N LEU A 46 1.35 -3.77 6.38
CA LEU A 46 0.84 -4.13 7.69
C LEU A 46 0.65 -5.65 7.78
N ALA A 47 0.94 -6.20 8.95
CA ALA A 47 0.77 -7.63 9.24
C ALA A 47 -0.69 -8.01 9.57
N GLU A 48 -1.64 -7.11 9.31
CA GLU A 48 -3.06 -7.34 9.55
C GLU A 48 -3.67 -8.18 8.43
N ARG A 49 -4.63 -9.04 8.77
CA ARG A 49 -5.36 -9.83 7.79
C ARG A 49 -6.38 -8.93 7.10
N TRP A 50 -6.36 -8.94 5.78
CA TRP A 50 -7.40 -8.30 4.97
C TRP A 50 -8.72 -9.08 5.03
N ASP A 51 -9.83 -8.36 5.22
CA ASP A 51 -11.19 -8.87 5.14
C ASP A 51 -11.95 -8.21 3.97
N PRO A 52 -12.80 -8.94 3.21
CA PRO A 52 -13.62 -8.35 2.15
C PRO A 52 -14.49 -7.16 2.59
N LYS A 53 -14.85 -7.10 3.87
CA LYS A 53 -15.55 -5.95 4.48
C LYS A 53 -14.72 -4.67 4.43
N ASP A 54 -13.40 -4.76 4.51
CA ASP A 54 -12.49 -3.60 4.45
C ASP A 54 -12.54 -2.91 3.08
N ALA A 55 -12.93 -3.65 2.03
CA ALA A 55 -13.11 -3.14 0.67
C ALA A 55 -14.57 -2.84 0.31
N GLY A 56 -15.51 -2.98 1.25
CA GLY A 56 -16.94 -2.79 0.99
C GLY A 56 -17.53 -3.85 0.04
N LEU A 57 -16.91 -5.03 -0.07
CA LEU A 57 -17.29 -6.08 -1.02
C LEU A 57 -18.30 -7.10 -0.47
N VAL A 58 -18.95 -6.80 0.66
CA VAL A 58 -20.06 -7.59 1.20
C VAL A 58 -21.40 -6.96 0.80
N TRP A 59 -22.20 -7.72 0.06
CA TRP A 59 -23.60 -7.44 -0.26
C TRP A 59 -24.52 -8.06 0.79
#